data_AF-A0A368KPK7-F1
#
_entry.id   AF-A0A368KPK7-F1
#
_cell.length_a   1.000
_cell.length_b   1.000
_cell.length_c   1.000
_cell.angle_alpha   90.00
_cell.angle_beta   90.00
_cell.angle_gamma   90.00
#
_symmetry.space_group_name_H-M   'P 1'
#
loop_
_entity.id
_entity.type
_entity.pdbx_description
1 polymer ?
#
loop_
_entity_poly.entity_id
_entity_poly.type
_entity_poly.pdbx_seq_one_letter_code
_entity_poly.pdbx_strand_id
1 'polypeptide(L)'
;MTLDVPSEYEAVIQQAVANGAFGSPEEALRHALKLLAIEQSESQRAKPKSAPEHEQWGNQFRAWADGHKPVGHFVDDSRESIY
;
A
#
# COMPACT_ATOMS: atom_id res chain seq x y z
N MET A 1 7.75 -6.91 -30.43
CA MET A 1 7.22 -5.59 -30.02
C MET A 1 8.42 -4.80 -29.52
N THR A 2 8.78 -3.71 -30.19
CA THR A 2 9.93 -2.87 -29.82
C THR A 2 9.41 -1.66 -29.07
N LEU A 3 9.81 -1.52 -27.81
CA LEU A 3 9.58 -0.32 -27.01
C LEU A 3 10.75 0.61 -27.24
N ASP A 4 10.47 1.83 -27.70
CA ASP A 4 11.47 2.88 -27.79
C ASP A 4 11.66 3.47 -26.39
N VAL A 5 12.82 3.20 -25.79
CA VAL A 5 13.15 3.62 -24.43
C VAL A 5 14.22 4.70 -24.54
N PRO A 6 13.97 5.92 -24.02
CA PRO A 6 14.98 6.98 -24.01
C PRO A 6 16.28 6.50 -23.37
N SER A 7 17.42 6.95 -23.94
CA SER A 7 18.76 6.48 -23.57
C SER A 7 19.10 6.61 -22.08
N GLU A 8 18.52 7.60 -21.41
CA GLU A 8 18.67 7.81 -19.98
C GLU A 8 18.08 6.67 -19.14
N TYR A 9 16.99 6.05 -19.60
CA TYR A 9 16.35 4.93 -18.91
C TYR A 9 16.97 3.60 -19.32
N GLU A 10 17.47 3.49 -20.54
CA GLU A 10 18.21 2.32 -20.98
C GLU A 10 19.47 2.11 -20.12
N ALA A 11 20.21 3.19 -19.84
CA ALA A 11 21.38 3.13 -18.95
C ALA A 11 21.03 2.62 -17.54
N VAL A 12 19.89 3.05 -16.99
CA VAL A 12 19.41 2.60 -15.67
C VAL A 12 19.05 1.12 -15.69
N ILE A 13 18.36 0.66 -16.74
CA ILE A 13 17.98 -0.76 -16.88
C ILE A 13 19.23 -1.63 -17.03
N GLN A 14 20.17 -1.23 -17.89
CA GLN A 14 21.43 -1.95 -18.08
C GLN A 14 22.24 -2.02 -16.79
N GLN A 15 22.31 -0.93 -16.02
CA GLN A 15 22.99 -0.91 -14.73
C GLN A 15 22.34 -1.85 -13.70
N ALA A 16 21.00 -1.89 -13.66
CA ALA A 16 20.28 -2.78 -12.75
C ALA A 16 20.53 -4.26 -13.08
N VAL A 17 20.61 -4.60 -14.36
CA VAL A 17 20.98 -5.95 -14.81
C VAL A 17 22.45 -6.26 -14.49
N ALA A 18 23.36 -5.32 -14.75
CA ALA A 18 24.80 -5.49 -14.47
C ALA A 18 25.06 -5.71 -12.97
N ASN A 19 24.29 -5.06 -12.10
CA ASN A 19 24.35 -5.22 -10.66
C ASN A 19 23.67 -6.51 -10.15
N GLY A 20 23.08 -7.31 -11.03
CA GLY A 20 22.40 -8.55 -10.68
C GLY A 20 21.03 -8.37 -10.03
N ALA A 21 20.45 -7.16 -10.06
CA ALA A 21 19.11 -6.92 -9.53
C ALA A 21 18.03 -7.59 -10.40
N PHE A 22 18.30 -7.76 -11.69
CA PHE A 22 17.43 -8.46 -12.64
C PHE A 22 18.28 -9.33 -13.58
N GLY A 23 17.75 -10.48 -14.01
CA GLY A 23 18.42 -11.40 -14.92
C GLY A 23 18.40 -10.95 -16.38
N SER A 24 17.54 -10.00 -16.74
CA SER A 24 17.48 -9.41 -18.08
C SER A 24 16.84 -8.02 -18.10
N PRO A 25 17.08 -7.20 -19.14
CA PRO A 25 16.40 -5.92 -19.32
C PRO A 25 14.87 -6.06 -19.39
N GLU A 26 14.38 -7.15 -19.99
CA GLU A 26 12.96 -7.43 -20.10
C GLU A 26 12.31 -7.70 -18.74
N GLU A 27 13.02 -8.41 -17.86
CA GLU A 27 12.56 -8.66 -16.49
C GLU A 27 12.45 -7.36 -15.69
N ALA A 28 13.44 -6.48 -15.80
CA ALA A 28 13.43 -5.16 -15.17
C ALA A 28 12.23 -4.32 -15.64
N LEU A 29 11.95 -4.31 -16.95
CA LEU A 29 10.81 -3.60 -17.53
C LEU A 29 9.46 -4.17 -17.05
N ARG A 30 9.31 -5.50 -17.03
CA ARG A 30 8.10 -6.15 -16.51
C ARG A 30 7.88 -5.83 -15.04
N HIS A 31 8.95 -5.79 -14.26
CA HIS A 31 8.89 -5.43 -12.85
C HIS A 31 8.42 -3.98 -12.65
N ALA A 32 8.99 -3.03 -13.41
CA ALA A 32 8.59 -1.63 -13.37
C ALA A 32 7.11 -1.42 -13.73
N LEU A 33 6.63 -2.09 -14.79
CA LEU A 33 5.22 -2.03 -15.20
C LEU A 33 4.28 -2.63 -14.13
N LYS A 34 4.71 -3.70 -13.45
CA LYS A 34 3.94 -4.29 -12.35
C LYS A 34 3.81 -3.33 -11.17
N LEU A 35 4.90 -2.65 -10.80
CA LEU A 35 4.86 -1.64 -9.74
C LEU A 35 3.93 -0.48 -10.11
N LEU A 36 4.03 0.04 -11.34
CA LEU A 36 3.13 1.09 -11.81
C LEU A 36 1.67 0.69 -11.75
N ALA A 37 1.33 -0.55 -12.15
CA ALA A 37 -0.02 -1.07 -12.05
C ALA A 37 -0.53 -1.15 -10.61
N ILE A 38 0.34 -1.53 -9.66
CA ILE A 38 0.02 -1.55 -8.22
C ILE A 38 -0.24 -0.14 -7.72
N GLU A 39 0.67 0.81 -7.96
CA GLU A 39 0.54 2.20 -7.53
C GLU A 39 -0.73 2.87 -8.08
N GLN A 40 -1.06 2.61 -9.34
CA GLN A 40 -2.30 3.11 -9.95
C GLN A 40 -3.54 2.49 -9.30
N SER A 41 -3.50 1.19 -8.97
CA SER A 41 -4.60 0.52 -8.28
C SER A 41 -4.79 1.01 -6.84
N GLU A 42 -3.70 1.33 -6.14
CA GLU A 42 -3.72 1.87 -4.78
C GLU A 42 -4.16 3.33 -4.77
N SER A 43 -3.72 4.13 -5.74
CA SER A 43 -4.18 5.51 -5.92
C SER A 43 -5.69 5.59 -6.20
N GLN A 44 -6.26 4.59 -6.88
CA GLN A 44 -7.71 4.47 -7.05
C GLN A 44 -8.43 4.00 -5.77
N ARG A 45 -7.77 3.19 -4.94
CA ARG A 45 -8.28 2.74 -3.64
C ARG A 45 -8.27 3.85 -2.58
N ALA A 46 -7.32 4.78 -2.68
CA ALA A 46 -7.10 5.88 -1.76
C ALA A 46 -7.83 7.17 -2.16
N LYS A 47 -8.95 7.11 -2.92
CA LYS A 47 -9.93 8.18 -2.78
C LYS A 47 -10.39 8.12 -1.32
N PRO A 48 -10.12 9.15 -0.47
CA PRO A 48 -10.76 9.18 0.81
C PRO A 48 -12.25 9.12 0.49
N LYS A 49 -12.94 8.05 0.93
CA LYS A 49 -14.38 8.15 1.13
C LYS A 49 -14.49 9.43 1.95
N SER A 50 -15.12 10.46 1.38
CA SER A 50 -15.38 11.71 2.10
C SER A 50 -15.80 11.29 3.49
N ALA A 51 -15.03 11.72 4.50
CA ALA A 51 -15.29 11.32 5.87
C ALA A 51 -16.80 11.45 6.08
N PRO A 52 -17.50 10.39 6.56
CA PRO A 52 -18.93 10.47 6.77
C PRO A 52 -19.18 11.76 7.54
N GLU A 53 -20.14 12.58 7.07
CA GLU A 53 -20.51 13.81 7.76
C GLU A 53 -20.60 13.52 9.26
N HIS A 54 -20.10 14.41 10.12
CA HIS A 54 -19.90 14.14 11.56
C HIS A 54 -21.11 13.44 12.24
N GLU A 55 -22.32 13.74 11.77
CA GLU A 55 -23.57 13.12 12.21
C GLU A 55 -23.69 11.62 11.83
N GLN A 56 -23.28 11.23 10.63
CA GLN A 56 -23.29 9.84 10.16
C GLN A 56 -22.31 8.97 10.95
N TRP A 57 -21.14 9.51 11.30
CA TRP A 57 -20.19 8.81 12.17
C TRP A 57 -20.75 8.60 13.57
N GLY A 58 -21.36 9.64 14.16
CA GLY A 58 -21.98 9.54 15.49
C GLY A 58 -23.08 8.48 15.56
N ASN A 59 -23.90 8.37 14.52
CA ASN A 59 -24.94 7.35 14.42
C ASN A 59 -24.37 5.93 14.27
N GLN A 60 -23.32 5.75 13.47
CA GLN A 60 -22.64 4.45 13.34
C GLN A 60 -21.97 4.02 14.65
N PHE A 61 -21.35 4.96 15.37
CA PHE A 61 -20.72 4.69 16.66
C PHE A 61 -21.75 4.25 17.71
N ARG A 62 -22.88 4.96 17.82
CA ARG A 62 -23.96 4.57 18.76
C ARG A 62 -24.51 3.19 18.44
N ALA A 63 -24.79 2.90 17.17
CA ALA A 63 -25.27 1.59 16.74
C ALA A 63 -24.27 0.47 17.05
N TRP A 64 -22.97 0.73 16.90
CA TRP A 64 -21.93 -0.20 17.32
C TRP A 64 -21.92 -0.40 18.84
N ALA A 65 -21.95 0.69 19.61
CA ALA A 65 -21.92 0.64 21.07
C ALA A 65 -23.10 -0.15 21.65
N ASP A 66 -24.31 0.05 21.11
CA ASP A 66 -25.53 -0.65 21.54
C ASP A 66 -25.47 -2.17 21.26
N GLY A 67 -24.80 -2.58 20.18
CA GLY A 67 -24.63 -3.98 19.80
C GLY A 67 -23.35 -4.64 20.33
N HIS A 68 -22.42 -3.86 20.89
CA HIS A 68 -21.12 -4.35 21.32
C HIS A 68 -21.24 -5.06 22.66
N LYS A 69 -20.86 -6.35 22.69
CA LYS A 69 -20.70 -7.09 23.95
C LYS A 69 -19.34 -6.71 24.55
N PRO A 70 -19.27 -6.15 25.76
CA PRO A 70 -18.00 -5.89 26.43
C PRO A 70 -17.22 -7.19 26.53
N VAL A 71 -16.04 -7.21 25.89
CA VAL A 71 -15.10 -8.30 26.02
C VAL A 71 -14.13 -7.93 27.12
N GLY A 72 -14.11 -8.71 28.20
CA GLY A 72 -13.13 -8.52 29.27
C GLY A 72 -11.74 -8.91 28.78
N HIS A 73 -10.99 -7.94 28.30
CA HIS A 73 -9.58 -8.12 27.99
C HIS A 73 -8.74 -7.49 29.11
N PHE A 74 -7.89 -8.30 29.74
CA PHE A 74 -6.84 -7.78 30.60
C PHE A 74 -5.74 -7.24 29.69
N VAL A 75 -5.54 -5.93 29.72
CA VAL A 75 -4.37 -5.29 29.12
C VAL A 75 -3.39 -5.07 30.26
N ASP A 76 -2.24 -5.73 30.18
CA ASP A 76 -1.12 -5.45 31.09
C ASP A 76 -0.54 -4.07 30.72
N ASP A 77 -0.98 -3.05 31.45
CA ASP A 77 -0.55 -1.66 31.30
C ASP A 77 0.74 -1.36 32.08
N SER A 78 1.39 -2.38 32.65
CA SER A 78 2.68 -2.22 33.28
C SER A 78 3.75 -1.87 32.24
N ARG A 79 4.71 -1.03 32.64
CA ARG A 79 5.90 -0.68 31.85
C ARG A 79 6.73 -1.91 31.44
N GLU A 80 6.52 -3.05 32.08
CA GLU A 80 7.24 -4.30 31.82
C GLU A 80 6.69 -5.05 30.59
N SER A 81 5.48 -4.73 30.10
CA SER A 81 4.85 -5.43 28.96
C SER A 81 5.38 -5.02 27.57
N ILE A 82 6.28 -4.05 27.51
CA ILE A 82 6.86 -3.50 26.26
C ILE A 82 8.36 -3.81 26.08
N TYR A 83 8.95 -4.63 26.95
CA TYR A 83 10.33 -5.13 26.86
C TYR A 83 10.35 -6.63 26.62
#